data_AF-A0A365Z1G8-F1
#
_entry.id   AF-A0A365Z1G8-F1
#
_cell.length_a   1.000
_cell.length_b   1.000
_cell.length_c   1.000
_cell.angle_alpha   90.00
_cell.angle_beta   90.00
_cell.angle_gamma   90.00
#
_symmetry.space_group_name_H-M   'P 1'
#
loop_
_entity.id
_entity.type
_entity.pdbx_description
1 polymer ?
#
loop_
_entity_poly.entity_id
_entity_poly.type
_entity_poly.pdbx_seq_one_letter_code
_entity_poly.pdbx_strand_id
1 'polypeptide(L)'
;MSREDVGGVHIKYLYHCPRQLWLYLRGIRPEHLSASVRLGEAVHDTSYTRTTPIDLGAAKLDFIDGQQWVHEVKSSTRPTLADEAQGRHYCHRLHVLGIDVQGAVLHYPATRRTHRHPYTPEAAAQAEADITAVLDIAATPASPDRLARSRCRGCSFTDYCWTE
;
A
#
# COMPACT_ATOMS: atom_id res chain seq x y z
N MET A 1 -11.00 -10.46 10.31
CA MET A 1 -9.69 -9.93 9.91
C MET A 1 -8.95 -9.55 11.18
N SER A 2 -7.74 -10.05 11.35
CA SER A 2 -6.83 -9.75 12.45
C SER A 2 -5.80 -8.70 12.03
N ARG A 3 -5.00 -8.19 12.98
CA ARG A 3 -3.94 -7.20 12.68
C ARG A 3 -2.89 -7.76 11.73
N GLU A 4 -2.63 -9.05 11.83
CA GLU A 4 -1.64 -9.79 11.05
C GLU A 4 -2.05 -9.95 9.59
N ASP A 5 -3.36 -9.91 9.30
CA ASP A 5 -3.93 -9.96 7.95
C ASP A 5 -3.79 -8.62 7.20
N VAL A 6 -3.43 -7.53 7.89
CA VAL A 6 -3.28 -6.20 7.28
C VAL A 6 -2.01 -6.16 6.43
N GLY A 7 -2.18 -6.38 5.13
CA GLY A 7 -1.19 -6.15 4.08
C GLY A 7 -1.05 -4.70 3.57
N GLY A 8 -0.01 -4.44 2.77
CA GLY A 8 0.27 -3.12 2.20
C GLY A 8 -0.81 -2.59 1.25
N VAL A 9 -1.52 -3.48 0.54
CA VAL A 9 -2.66 -3.10 -0.30
C VAL A 9 -3.81 -2.49 0.52
N HIS A 10 -4.04 -2.98 1.74
CA HIS A 10 -5.08 -2.45 2.61
C HIS A 10 -4.74 -1.03 3.05
N ILE A 11 -3.48 -0.80 3.45
CA ILE A 11 -2.97 0.53 3.82
C ILE A 11 -3.04 1.48 2.62
N LYS A 12 -2.64 1.03 1.44
CA LYS A 12 -2.77 1.83 0.22
C LYS A 12 -4.23 2.26 0.00
N TYR A 13 -5.19 1.35 0.14
CA TYR A 13 -6.60 1.66 -0.06
C TYR A 13 -7.20 2.51 1.06
N LEU A 14 -6.75 2.36 2.31
CA LEU A 14 -7.12 3.25 3.41
C LEU A 14 -6.83 4.71 3.02
N TYR A 15 -5.64 4.98 2.49
CA TYR A 15 -5.20 6.33 2.10
C TYR A 15 -5.78 6.81 0.77
N HIS A 16 -6.16 5.90 -0.14
CA HIS A 16 -6.81 6.26 -1.40
C HIS A 16 -8.29 6.56 -1.21
N CYS A 17 -9.04 5.61 -0.65
CA CYS A 17 -10.48 5.64 -0.52
C CYS A 17 -10.97 4.54 0.45
N PRO A 18 -11.53 4.90 1.62
CA PRO A 18 -12.10 3.93 2.58
C PRO A 18 -13.14 3.00 1.97
N ARG A 19 -13.96 3.50 1.03
CA ARG A 19 -14.94 2.68 0.30
C ARG A 19 -14.27 1.65 -0.61
N GLN A 20 -13.16 2.00 -1.26
CA GLN A 20 -12.38 1.06 -2.06
C GLN A 20 -11.81 -0.06 -1.18
N LEU A 21 -11.26 0.28 -0.02
CA LEU A 21 -10.81 -0.69 0.97
C LEU A 21 -11.94 -1.63 1.39
N TRP A 22 -13.11 -1.08 1.72
CA TRP A 22 -14.28 -1.86 2.13
C TRP A 22 -14.75 -2.86 1.07
N LEU A 23 -14.79 -2.44 -0.21
CA LEU A 23 -15.14 -3.30 -1.35
C LEU A 23 -14.08 -4.38 -1.56
N TYR A 24 -12.81 -4.00 -1.45
CA TYR A 24 -11.69 -4.95 -1.52
C TYR A 24 -11.79 -5.99 -0.40
N LEU A 25 -12.06 -5.62 0.84
CA LEU A 25 -12.20 -6.60 1.93
C LEU A 25 -13.36 -7.59 1.73
N ARG A 26 -14.31 -7.30 0.82
CA ARG A 26 -15.44 -8.16 0.43
C ARG A 26 -15.23 -8.93 -0.88
N GLY A 27 -14.00 -9.01 -1.36
CA GLY A 27 -13.63 -9.82 -2.52
C GLY A 27 -13.86 -9.16 -3.89
N ILE A 28 -14.28 -7.90 -3.94
CA ILE A 28 -14.43 -7.17 -5.21
C ILE A 28 -13.02 -6.79 -5.73
N ARG A 29 -12.64 -7.29 -6.92
CA ARG A 29 -11.29 -7.15 -7.50
C ARG A 29 -11.27 -6.72 -8.98
N PRO A 30 -11.77 -5.52 -9.36
CA PRO A 30 -11.76 -5.06 -10.75
C PRO A 30 -10.37 -4.67 -11.28
N GLU A 31 -9.34 -4.62 -10.43
CA GLU A 31 -8.01 -4.11 -10.73
C GLU A 31 -7.30 -4.86 -11.88
N HIS A 32 -7.54 -6.16 -12.03
CA HIS A 32 -6.94 -6.95 -13.11
C HIS A 32 -7.38 -6.49 -14.51
N LEU A 33 -8.50 -5.78 -14.63
CA LEU A 33 -8.97 -5.17 -15.87
C LEU A 33 -8.32 -3.81 -16.15
N SER A 34 -7.68 -3.21 -15.14
CA SER A 34 -7.07 -1.89 -15.27
C SER A 34 -5.72 -1.95 -15.97
N ALA A 35 -5.58 -1.19 -17.06
CA ALA A 35 -4.29 -1.03 -17.75
C ALA A 35 -3.21 -0.41 -16.85
N SER A 36 -3.58 0.46 -15.89
CA SER A 36 -2.61 1.09 -14.98
C SER A 36 -2.03 0.12 -13.95
N VAL A 37 -2.80 -0.89 -13.54
CA VAL A 37 -2.34 -1.93 -12.59
C VAL A 37 -1.38 -2.87 -13.30
N ARG A 38 -1.74 -3.35 -14.50
CA ARG A 38 -0.86 -4.17 -15.33
C ARG A 38 0.46 -3.47 -15.66
N LEU A 39 0.43 -2.15 -15.88
CA LEU A 39 1.64 -1.35 -16.04
C LEU A 39 2.49 -1.33 -14.78
N GLY A 40 1.88 -1.26 -13.59
CA GLY A 40 2.58 -1.34 -12.32
C GLY A 40 3.31 -2.67 -12.13
N GLU A 41 2.62 -3.78 -12.40
CA GLU A 41 3.20 -5.13 -12.34
C GLU A 41 4.36 -5.28 -13.33
N ALA A 42 4.19 -4.84 -14.58
CA ALA A 42 5.26 -4.92 -15.58
C ALA A 42 6.50 -4.06 -15.24
N VAL A 43 6.30 -2.87 -14.64
CA VAL A 43 7.41 -2.02 -14.18
C VAL A 43 8.17 -2.69 -13.05
N HIS A 44 7.47 -3.38 -12.14
CA HIS A 44 8.07 -4.14 -11.06
C HIS A 44 8.95 -5.29 -11.58
N ASP A 45 8.40 -6.12 -12.46
CA ASP A 45 9.10 -7.27 -13.05
C ASP A 45 10.37 -6.86 -13.82
N THR A 46 10.33 -5.73 -14.52
CA THR A 46 11.46 -5.26 -15.34
C THR A 46 12.53 -4.50 -14.56
N SER A 47 12.18 -3.86 -13.45
CA SER A 47 13.11 -2.99 -12.72
C SER A 47 14.01 -3.75 -11.74
N TYR A 48 13.61 -4.93 -11.25
CA TYR A 48 14.33 -5.65 -10.18
C TYR A 48 14.60 -7.12 -10.52
N THR A 49 15.60 -7.36 -11.37
CA THR A 49 16.05 -8.71 -11.74
C THR A 49 17.06 -9.34 -10.76
N ARG A 50 17.42 -8.67 -9.64
CA ARG A 50 18.53 -9.08 -8.76
C ARG A 50 18.22 -9.17 -7.25
N THR A 51 16.96 -9.01 -6.83
CA THR A 51 16.59 -9.05 -5.41
C THR A 51 15.48 -10.05 -5.17
N THR A 52 15.54 -10.78 -4.05
CA THR A 52 14.51 -11.74 -3.66
C THR A 52 13.42 -11.02 -2.85
N PRO A 53 12.16 -11.04 -3.29
CA PRO A 53 11.06 -10.46 -2.53
C PRO A 53 10.87 -11.20 -1.21
N ILE A 54 10.58 -10.44 -0.15
CA ILE A 54 10.32 -11.01 1.18
C ILE A 54 8.81 -11.15 1.35
N ASP A 55 8.37 -12.39 1.59
CA ASP A 55 6.98 -12.67 1.92
C ASP A 55 6.76 -12.46 3.42
N LEU A 56 5.96 -11.45 3.76
CA LEU A 56 5.53 -11.14 5.12
C LEU A 56 4.14 -11.74 5.43
N GLY A 57 3.69 -12.71 4.63
CA GLY A 57 2.38 -13.36 4.69
C GLY A 57 1.29 -12.52 4.03
N ALA A 58 0.92 -11.41 4.66
CA ALA A 58 -0.10 -10.50 4.14
C ALA A 58 0.46 -9.45 3.16
N ALA A 59 1.78 -9.38 2.99
CA ALA A 59 2.45 -8.40 2.14
C ALA A 59 3.68 -8.99 1.46
N LYS A 60 3.91 -8.61 0.21
CA LYS A 60 5.19 -8.81 -0.47
C LYS A 60 5.98 -7.52 -0.40
N LEU A 61 7.18 -7.61 0.15
CA LEU A 61 8.17 -6.55 0.17
C LEU A 61 9.14 -6.75 -0.98
N ASP A 62 9.52 -5.67 -1.69
CA ASP A 62 10.42 -5.81 -2.84
C ASP A 62 11.80 -6.32 -2.40
N PHE A 63 12.42 -5.70 -1.37
CA PHE A 63 13.58 -6.20 -0.63
C PHE A 63 13.98 -5.30 0.56
N ILE A 64 14.92 -5.79 1.38
CA ILE A 64 15.63 -5.02 2.40
C ILE A 64 17.10 -4.95 2.00
N ASP A 65 17.73 -3.77 2.09
CA ASP A 65 19.15 -3.61 1.79
C ASP A 65 20.07 -3.98 2.98
N GLY A 66 21.38 -4.03 2.74
CA GLY A 66 22.37 -4.31 3.79
C GLY A 66 22.46 -3.23 4.88
N GLN A 67 21.73 -2.13 4.74
CA GLN A 67 21.60 -1.04 5.72
C GLN A 67 20.21 -1.02 6.38
N GLN A 68 19.43 -2.11 6.24
CA GLN A 68 18.11 -2.30 6.84
C GLN A 68 17.07 -1.25 6.38
N TRP A 69 17.19 -0.75 5.15
CA TRP A 69 16.13 0.03 4.53
C TRP A 69 15.18 -0.89 3.78
N VAL A 70 13.88 -0.61 3.90
CA VAL A 70 12.83 -1.22 3.10
C VAL A 70 12.77 -0.52 1.75
N HIS A 71 12.83 -1.26 0.64
CA HIS A 71 12.70 -0.69 -0.69
C HIS A 71 11.33 -1.04 -1.30
N GLU A 72 10.69 -0.05 -1.92
CA GLU A 72 9.39 -0.20 -2.59
C GLU A 72 9.39 0.60 -3.91
N VAL A 73 8.95 -0.03 -5.00
CA VAL A 73 8.97 0.55 -6.35
C VAL A 73 7.59 0.99 -6.78
N LYS A 74 7.48 2.23 -7.26
CA LYS A 74 6.24 2.84 -7.72
C LYS A 74 6.28 3.17 -9.21
N SER A 75 5.30 2.68 -9.94
CA SER A 75 5.07 3.03 -11.35
C SER A 75 4.50 4.44 -11.53
N SER A 76 4.00 5.06 -10.46
CA SER A 76 3.55 6.45 -10.48
C SER A 76 4.73 7.40 -10.70
N THR A 77 4.43 8.61 -11.17
CA THR A 77 5.46 9.66 -11.37
C THR A 77 5.57 10.61 -10.18
N ARG A 78 4.65 10.52 -9.21
CA ARG A 78 4.57 11.42 -8.06
C ARG A 78 4.38 10.62 -6.78
N PRO A 79 5.10 10.97 -5.71
CA PRO A 79 4.85 10.44 -4.38
C PRO A 79 3.45 10.75 -3.90
N THR A 80 2.87 9.81 -3.17
CA THR A 80 1.57 9.97 -2.52
C THR A 80 1.66 9.56 -1.04
N LEU A 81 0.74 10.08 -0.22
CA LEU A 81 0.64 9.68 1.19
C LEU A 81 0.39 8.16 1.34
N ALA A 82 -0.22 7.53 0.34
CA ALA A 82 -0.45 6.10 0.34
C ALA A 82 0.84 5.30 0.11
N ASP A 83 1.74 5.80 -0.74
CA ASP A 83 3.05 5.18 -0.95
C ASP A 83 3.89 5.26 0.33
N GLU A 84 3.89 6.42 0.99
CA GLU A 84 4.56 6.62 2.29
C GLU A 84 3.97 5.75 3.40
N ALA A 85 2.64 5.67 3.47
CA ALA A 85 1.95 4.83 4.44
C ALA A 85 2.24 3.34 4.24
N GLN A 86 2.27 2.89 2.99
CA GLN A 86 2.62 1.51 2.68
C GLN A 86 4.07 1.19 3.08
N GLY A 87 5.02 2.07 2.77
CA GLY A 87 6.42 1.90 3.20
C GLY A 87 6.56 1.86 4.72
N ARG A 88 5.88 2.77 5.43
CA ARG A 88 5.84 2.80 6.91
C ARG A 88 5.25 1.53 7.50
N HIS A 89 4.18 0.99 6.90
CA HIS A 89 3.57 -0.28 7.32
C HIS A 89 4.56 -1.43 7.21
N TYR A 90 5.32 -1.51 6.13
CA TYR A 90 6.33 -2.56 5.97
C TYR A 90 7.46 -2.44 7.00
N CYS A 91 7.95 -1.22 7.28
CA CYS A 91 8.89 -1.02 8.36
C CYS A 91 8.35 -1.51 9.70
N HIS A 92 7.09 -1.17 10.00
CA HIS A 92 6.43 -1.59 11.24
C HIS A 92 6.29 -3.13 11.34
N ARG A 93 5.91 -3.81 10.25
CA ARG A 93 5.82 -5.27 10.22
C ARG A 93 7.16 -5.93 10.53
N LEU A 94 8.25 -5.41 9.96
CA LEU A 94 9.60 -5.91 10.23
C LEU A 94 10.02 -5.66 11.68
N HIS A 95 9.72 -4.47 12.21
CA HIS A 95 9.98 -4.13 13.59
C HIS A 95 9.26 -5.07 14.58
N VAL A 96 7.97 -5.39 14.34
CA VAL A 96 7.21 -6.36 15.16
C VAL A 96 7.81 -7.77 15.09
N LEU A 97 8.46 -8.12 13.99
CA LEU A 97 9.19 -9.39 13.83
C LEU A 97 10.59 -9.37 14.47
N GLY A 98 10.97 -8.29 15.15
CA GLY A 98 12.28 -8.12 15.80
C GLY A 98 13.41 -7.73 14.83
N ILE A 99 13.07 -7.26 13.62
CA ILE A 99 14.04 -6.78 12.63
C ILE A 99 14.10 -5.26 12.73
N ASP A 100 15.24 -4.75 13.18
CA ASP A 100 15.50 -3.31 13.17
C ASP A 100 15.60 -2.80 11.73
N VAL A 101 14.87 -1.72 11.45
CA VAL A 101 14.82 -1.07 10.14
C VAL A 101 15.00 0.42 10.28
N GLN A 102 15.76 1.02 9.36
CA GLN A 102 16.02 2.46 9.38
C GLN A 102 14.86 3.28 8.80
N GLY A 103 14.09 2.69 7.89
CA GLY A 103 13.05 3.40 7.16
C GLY A 103 12.71 2.76 5.83
N ALA A 104 11.84 3.44 5.07
CA ALA A 104 11.45 3.03 3.73
C ALA A 104 12.08 3.94 2.66
N VAL A 105 12.39 3.37 1.51
CA VAL A 105 12.92 4.02 0.32
C VAL A 105 11.96 3.75 -0.82
N LEU A 106 11.28 4.80 -1.26
CA LEU A 106 10.31 4.75 -2.35
C LEU A 106 11.00 5.15 -3.65
N HIS A 107 11.03 4.24 -4.62
CA HIS A 107 11.63 4.44 -5.93
C HIS A 107 10.55 4.77 -6.96
N TYR A 108 10.77 5.82 -7.75
CA TYR A 108 9.90 6.25 -8.85
C TYR A 108 10.71 6.23 -10.16
N PRO A 109 10.86 5.07 -10.82
CA PRO A 109 11.75 4.90 -11.97
C PRO A 109 11.42 5.85 -13.13
N ALA A 110 10.12 6.09 -13.37
CA ALA A 110 9.64 6.96 -14.45
C ALA A 110 10.15 8.41 -14.32
N THR A 111 10.41 8.88 -13.09
CA THR A 111 10.97 10.22 -12.83
C THR A 111 12.40 10.20 -12.32
N ARG A 112 12.99 9.00 -12.16
CA ARG A 112 14.32 8.77 -11.54
C ARG A 112 14.45 9.43 -10.17
N ARG A 113 13.36 9.45 -9.41
CA ARG A 113 13.33 10.01 -8.05
C ARG A 113 13.29 8.90 -7.01
N THR A 114 13.95 9.16 -5.89
CA THR A 114 13.94 8.27 -4.73
C THR A 114 13.67 9.11 -3.50
N HIS A 115 12.76 8.64 -2.64
CA HIS A 115 12.38 9.32 -1.41
C HIS A 115 12.63 8.41 -0.21
N ARG A 116 13.36 8.91 0.79
CA ARG A 116 13.65 8.18 2.03
C ARG A 116 12.73 8.68 3.14
N HIS A 117 12.12 7.74 3.85
CA HIS A 117 11.21 7.99 4.97
C HIS A 117 11.72 7.21 6.19
N PRO A 118 12.45 7.86 7.11
CA PRO A 118 12.94 7.22 8.33
C PRO A 118 11.81 6.62 9.16
N TYR A 119 12.08 5.48 9.79
CA TYR A 119 11.14 4.84 10.72
C TYR A 119 11.40 5.35 12.14
N THR A 120 10.59 6.31 12.58
CA THR A 120 10.67 6.94 13.90
C THR A 120 9.58 6.41 14.84
N PRO A 121 9.62 6.73 16.15
CA PRO A 121 8.54 6.39 17.08
C PRO A 121 7.17 6.93 16.64
N GLU A 122 7.13 8.13 16.03
CA GLU A 122 5.91 8.70 15.47
C GLU A 122 5.42 7.89 14.27
N ALA A 123 6.34 7.42 13.43
CA ALA A 123 6.00 6.51 12.32
C ALA A 123 5.46 5.17 12.84
N ALA A 124 6.01 4.64 13.93
CA ALA A 124 5.48 3.43 14.56
C ALA A 124 4.05 3.64 15.07
N ALA A 125 3.80 4.73 15.80
CA ALA A 125 2.48 5.08 16.30
C ALA A 125 1.47 5.28 15.16
N GLN A 126 1.87 5.94 14.07
CA GLN A 126 1.01 6.13 12.91
C GLN A 126 0.70 4.80 12.20
N ALA A 127 1.67 3.88 12.08
CA ALA A 127 1.42 2.56 11.50
C ALA A 127 0.36 1.78 12.29
N GLU A 128 0.44 1.80 13.62
CA GLU A 128 -0.53 1.17 14.52
C GLU A 128 -1.93 1.78 14.38
N ALA A 129 -2.00 3.10 14.23
CA ALA A 129 -3.25 3.82 13.97
C ALA A 129 -3.85 3.43 12.62
N ASP A 130 -3.03 3.31 11.57
CA ASP A 130 -3.48 2.92 10.23
C ASP A 130 -4.02 1.48 10.21
N ILE A 131 -3.32 0.55 10.89
CA ILE A 131 -3.78 -0.83 11.06
C ILE A 131 -5.15 -0.85 11.75
N THR A 132 -5.32 -0.06 12.81
CA THR A 132 -6.59 0.04 13.53
C THR A 132 -7.69 0.56 12.62
N ALA A 133 -7.44 1.63 11.86
CA ALA A 133 -8.40 2.18 10.91
C ALA A 133 -8.80 1.19 9.80
N VAL A 134 -7.87 0.35 9.31
CA VAL A 134 -8.19 -0.75 8.38
C VAL A 134 -9.17 -1.73 9.03
N LEU A 135 -8.92 -2.14 10.26
CA LEU A 135 -9.78 -3.09 10.98
C LEU A 135 -11.17 -2.50 11.25
N ASP A 136 -11.26 -1.21 11.58
CA ASP A 136 -12.53 -0.52 11.76
C ASP A 136 -13.36 -0.53 10.48
N ILE A 137 -12.74 -0.24 9.33
CA ILE A 137 -13.40 -0.33 8.01
C ILE A 137 -13.81 -1.77 7.69
N ALA A 138 -12.97 -2.75 8.04
CA ALA A 138 -13.28 -4.16 7.85
C ALA A 138 -14.53 -4.58 8.64
N ALA A 139 -14.66 -4.08 9.87
CA ALA A 139 -15.78 -4.35 10.78
C ALA A 139 -17.06 -3.58 10.42
N THR A 140 -16.97 -2.54 9.59
CA THR A 140 -18.11 -1.69 9.26
C THR A 140 -19.11 -2.45 8.39
N PRO A 141 -20.40 -2.58 8.80
CA PRO A 141 -21.38 -3.39 8.07
C PRO A 141 -21.82 -2.73 6.75
N ALA A 142 -21.91 -1.40 6.73
CA ALA A 142 -22.26 -0.63 5.56
C ALA A 142 -21.03 -0.07 4.85
N SER A 143 -21.15 0.12 3.53
CA SER A 143 -20.07 0.73 2.75
C SER A 143 -19.83 2.18 3.18
N PRO A 144 -18.57 2.60 3.41
CA PRO A 144 -18.22 4.00 3.64
C PRO A 144 -18.70 4.92 2.53
N ASP A 145 -18.82 6.20 2.85
CA ASP A 145 -19.25 7.25 1.92
C ASP A 145 -18.35 7.33 0.68
N ARG A 146 -18.96 7.76 -0.42
CA ARG A 146 -18.26 7.99 -1.68
C ARG A 146 -17.43 9.26 -1.56
N LEU A 147 -16.20 9.24 -2.08
CA LEU A 147 -15.47 10.48 -2.34
C LEU A 147 -16.18 11.28 -3.45
N ALA A 148 -15.86 12.58 -3.55
CA ALA A 148 -16.27 13.38 -4.69
C ALA A 148 -15.87 12.69 -6.01
N ARG A 149 -16.77 12.68 -7.00
CA ARG A 149 -16.59 11.95 -8.27
C ARG A 149 -15.30 12.34 -9.01
N SER A 150 -14.86 13.59 -8.86
CA SER A 150 -13.57 14.08 -9.40
C SER A 150 -12.35 13.31 -8.88
N ARG A 151 -12.40 12.81 -7.63
CA ARG A 151 -11.34 11.98 -7.02
C ARG A 151 -11.41 10.51 -7.46
N CYS A 152 -12.47 10.09 -8.16
CA CYS A 152 -12.64 8.72 -8.65
C CYS A 152 -12.12 8.52 -10.08
N ARG A 153 -11.53 9.55 -10.71
CA ARG A 153 -11.04 9.45 -12.10
C ARG A 153 -9.97 8.37 -12.22
N GLY A 154 -10.23 7.36 -13.06
CA GLY A 154 -9.31 6.23 -13.26
C GLY A 154 -9.37 5.16 -12.16
N CYS A 155 -10.32 5.26 -11.22
CA CYS A 155 -10.55 4.22 -10.21
C CYS A 155 -11.26 3.02 -10.86
N SER A 156 -10.69 1.82 -10.72
CA SER A 156 -11.28 0.57 -11.22
C SER A 156 -12.58 0.18 -10.50
N PHE A 157 -12.87 0.78 -9.34
CA PHE A 157 -14.07 0.53 -8.55
C PHE A 157 -15.22 1.49 -8.90
N THR A 158 -15.07 2.34 -9.91
CA THR A 158 -16.05 3.39 -10.23
C THR A 158 -17.44 2.79 -10.48
N ASP A 159 -17.55 1.73 -11.26
CA ASP A 159 -18.85 1.13 -11.58
C ASP A 159 -19.52 0.56 -10.31
N TYR A 160 -18.78 -0.13 -9.45
CA TYR A 160 -19.28 -0.60 -8.15
C TYR A 160 -19.64 0.53 -7.17
N CYS A 161 -19.06 1.71 -7.35
CA CYS A 161 -19.33 2.87 -6.50
C CYS A 161 -20.46 3.75 -7.02
N TRP A 162 -20.81 3.68 -8.31
CA TRP A 162 -21.67 4.68 -8.96
C TRP A 162 -22.81 4.09 -9.80
N THR A 163 -22.85 2.79 -10.01
CA THR A 163 -24.03 2.09 -10.53
C THR A 163 -24.99 1.80 -9.37
N GLU A 164 -26.28 2.07 -9.58
CA GLU A 164 -27.34 1.85 -8.59
C GLU A 164 -27.65 0.37 -8.37
#